data_AF-A0A2W2CIU7-F1
#
_entry.id   AF-A0A2W2CIU7-F1
#
_cell.length_a   1.000
_cell.length_b   1.000
_cell.length_c   1.000
_cell.angle_alpha   90.00
_cell.angle_beta   90.00
_cell.angle_gamma   90.00
#
_symmetry.space_group_name_H-M   'P 1'
#
loop_
_entity.id
_entity.type
_entity.pdbx_description
1 polymer ?
#
loop_
_entity_poly.entity_id
_entity_poly.type
_entity_poly.pdbx_seq_one_letter_code
_entity_poly.pdbx_strand_id
1 'polypeptide(L)'
;MPLVAGVDSSTQSCKVVVRDAETGALVRQGRAPHPDGTEVDPAAWWSALQTAIGAAGGLADVAAVSVAGQQHGMVCLDEAGQVVRPALLWNDTRSAGAAAELVEEAGGAQFWADAVGSVPVASFTVTKLRWLARNEPANADRVAAVCLPHDWLTWRLAGAPGLDALRTDRSDASGTGYWSPATGEYRLDLLERAFGRAVRVPTVLGATDVAGHLDPAALSGPGAAALSGTAAAAGVGGVPGGAGAALLGPGAGDNAAAGFGVGARPGDVVVSIGTSGTVFSVADTPAADPSGIVAGFADVTGRFLPLVCTLNAARVLDAAAAMLGVGLDKLADLALSAPAGADGLVLVPYLEGERTPNRPDATGAVHGLTLRTSTPAHLARAAVEGMLCALADGLDALAAHGAVVRRVILVGGGARSAAVRRIAAQVFGCPVVVPPPGEYVADGAARQAAWLALGGAEPPSWTPSGTEEYAAEPVPAIRERYAQARELHLNRLPQG
;
A
#
# COMPACT_ATOMS: atom_id res chain seq x y z
N MET A 1 -20.64 9.76 -21.23
CA MET A 1 -19.56 8.78 -20.98
C MET A 1 -19.72 8.31 -19.55
N PRO A 2 -19.61 7.00 -19.25
CA PRO A 2 -19.89 6.50 -17.91
C PRO A 2 -18.86 7.04 -16.93
N LEU A 3 -19.33 7.52 -15.77
CA LEU A 3 -18.47 7.89 -14.67
C LEU A 3 -18.21 6.67 -13.78
N VAL A 4 -17.05 6.61 -13.15
CA VAL A 4 -16.67 5.55 -12.22
C VAL A 4 -16.08 6.17 -10.96
N ALA A 5 -16.15 5.46 -9.85
CA ALA A 5 -15.55 5.90 -8.60
C ALA A 5 -14.47 4.94 -8.11
N GLY A 6 -13.35 5.51 -7.67
CA GLY A 6 -12.31 4.81 -6.94
C GLY A 6 -12.25 5.31 -5.51
N VAL A 7 -12.22 4.39 -4.56
CA VAL A 7 -12.07 4.68 -3.15
C VAL A 7 -10.66 4.26 -2.71
N ASP A 8 -9.96 5.13 -2.00
CA ASP A 8 -8.74 4.82 -1.25
C ASP A 8 -9.06 4.95 0.24
N SER A 9 -9.07 3.83 0.96
CA SER A 9 -9.22 3.77 2.41
C SER A 9 -7.89 3.41 3.09
N SER A 10 -6.97 4.36 3.03
CA SER A 10 -5.66 4.31 3.69
C SER A 10 -5.74 4.36 5.23
N THR A 11 -4.61 4.19 5.92
CA THR A 11 -4.56 4.31 7.39
C THR A 11 -5.03 5.68 7.90
N GLN A 12 -4.72 6.77 7.21
CA GLN A 12 -4.93 8.14 7.72
C GLN A 12 -6.20 8.83 7.20
N SER A 13 -6.74 8.39 6.06
CA SER A 13 -7.91 9.03 5.46
C SER A 13 -8.59 8.14 4.44
N CYS A 14 -9.88 8.40 4.22
CA CYS A 14 -10.61 7.92 3.06
C CYS A 14 -10.67 9.01 1.98
N LYS A 15 -10.42 8.63 0.73
CA LYS A 15 -10.53 9.50 -0.45
C LYS A 15 -11.41 8.82 -1.49
N VAL A 16 -12.22 9.61 -2.17
CA VAL A 16 -13.05 9.16 -3.29
C VAL A 16 -12.73 10.04 -4.48
N VAL A 17 -12.36 9.42 -5.60
CA VAL A 17 -12.20 10.10 -6.89
C VAL A 17 -13.27 9.59 -7.84
N VAL A 18 -13.95 10.50 -8.52
CA VAL A 18 -14.85 10.17 -9.63
C VAL A 18 -14.18 10.58 -10.92
N ARG A 19 -14.07 9.63 -11.84
CA ARG A 19 -13.35 9.78 -13.11
C ARG A 19 -14.25 9.42 -14.28
N ASP A 20 -13.95 10.02 -15.43
CA ASP A 20 -14.45 9.54 -16.71
C ASP A 20 -13.83 8.17 -17.01
N ALA A 21 -14.65 7.14 -17.29
CA ALA A 21 -14.17 5.77 -17.40
C ALA A 21 -13.21 5.54 -18.58
N GLU A 22 -13.43 6.24 -19.71
CA GLU A 22 -12.63 6.05 -20.91
C GLU A 22 -11.28 6.77 -20.81
N THR A 23 -11.31 8.04 -20.41
CA THR A 23 -10.13 8.92 -20.42
C THR A 23 -9.36 8.91 -19.10
N GLY A 24 -10.02 8.54 -18.00
CA GLY A 24 -9.48 8.68 -16.66
C GLY A 24 -9.46 10.12 -16.15
N ALA A 25 -10.06 11.08 -16.85
CA ALA A 25 -10.09 12.47 -16.42
C ALA A 25 -10.79 12.61 -15.06
N LEU A 26 -10.18 13.35 -14.13
CA LEU A 26 -10.78 13.63 -12.82
C LEU A 26 -11.97 14.58 -13.00
N VAL A 27 -13.14 14.15 -12.52
CA VAL A 27 -14.37 14.95 -12.56
C VAL A 27 -14.63 15.63 -11.22
N ARG A 28 -14.51 14.87 -10.13
CA ARG A 28 -14.75 15.35 -8.76
C ARG A 28 -14.11 14.42 -7.75
N GLN A 29 -13.89 14.93 -6.53
CA GLN A 29 -13.26 14.17 -5.47
C GLN A 29 -13.74 14.62 -4.10
N GLY A 30 -13.58 13.76 -3.10
CA GLY A 30 -13.87 14.04 -1.72
C GLY A 30 -12.93 13.29 -0.80
N ARG A 31 -12.78 13.77 0.44
CA ARG A 31 -11.90 13.16 1.43
C ARG A 31 -12.40 13.36 2.85
N ALA A 32 -12.06 12.43 3.73
CA ALA A 32 -12.32 12.53 5.15
C ALA A 32 -11.20 11.82 5.95
N PRO A 33 -10.82 12.33 7.13
CA PRO A 33 -9.76 11.72 7.94
C PRO A 33 -10.24 10.43 8.62
N HIS A 34 -9.30 9.54 8.90
CA HIS A 34 -9.44 8.46 9.88
C HIS A 34 -8.81 8.89 11.22
N PRO A 35 -9.22 8.27 12.34
CA PRO A 35 -8.49 8.44 13.60
C PRO A 35 -7.07 7.85 13.48
N ASP A 36 -6.13 8.44 14.23
CA ASP A 36 -4.79 7.87 14.38
C ASP A 36 -4.84 6.57 15.20
N GLY A 37 -3.94 5.63 14.91
CA GLY A 37 -3.78 4.40 15.68
C GLY A 37 -3.22 3.23 14.88
N THR A 38 -2.82 2.18 15.61
CA THR A 38 -2.51 0.85 15.03
C THR A 38 -3.68 -0.13 15.18
N GLU A 39 -4.75 0.31 15.84
CA GLU A 39 -6.05 -0.35 15.87
C GLU A 39 -7.17 0.68 15.69
N VAL A 40 -8.21 0.33 14.93
CA VAL A 40 -9.30 1.27 14.60
C VAL A 40 -10.63 0.51 14.53
N ASP A 41 -11.69 1.06 15.13
CA ASP A 41 -13.05 0.57 14.90
C ASP A 41 -13.43 0.79 13.42
N PRO A 42 -13.74 -0.26 12.63
CA PRO A 42 -14.14 -0.14 11.23
C PRO A 42 -15.30 0.85 10.99
N ALA A 43 -16.15 1.11 11.98
CA ALA A 43 -17.19 2.15 11.89
C ALA A 43 -16.62 3.53 11.52
N ALA A 44 -15.38 3.84 11.92
CA ALA A 44 -14.70 5.07 11.55
C ALA A 44 -14.41 5.14 10.04
N TRP A 45 -14.01 4.03 9.41
CA TRP A 45 -13.81 3.97 7.96
C TRP A 45 -15.11 4.16 7.19
N TRP A 46 -16.20 3.59 7.70
CA TRP A 46 -17.52 3.78 7.10
C TRP A 46 -18.00 5.24 7.20
N SER A 47 -17.77 5.89 8.34
CA SER A 47 -18.08 7.31 8.53
C SER A 47 -17.28 8.20 7.58
N ALA A 48 -15.97 7.95 7.47
CA ALA A 48 -15.09 8.67 6.57
C ALA A 48 -15.47 8.45 5.10
N LEU A 49 -15.81 7.22 4.70
CA LEU A 49 -16.26 6.92 3.34
C LEU A 49 -17.54 7.68 2.98
N GLN A 50 -18.57 7.67 3.84
CA GLN A 50 -19.80 8.43 3.59
C GLN A 50 -19.52 9.94 3.48
N THR A 51 -18.66 10.48 4.34
CA THR A 51 -18.26 11.89 4.29
C THR A 51 -17.53 12.23 3.00
N ALA A 52 -16.59 11.37 2.58
CA ALA A 52 -15.83 11.54 1.34
C ALA A 52 -16.74 11.39 0.10
N ILE A 53 -17.70 10.47 0.10
CA ILE A 53 -18.72 10.34 -0.95
C ILE A 53 -19.56 11.61 -1.04
N GLY A 54 -20.02 12.14 0.10
CA GLY A 54 -20.77 13.39 0.15
C GLY A 54 -19.98 14.57 -0.40
N ALA A 55 -18.72 14.72 0.01
CA ALA A 55 -17.80 15.74 -0.49
C ALA A 55 -17.51 15.59 -2.00
N ALA A 56 -17.52 14.37 -2.53
CA ALA A 56 -17.40 14.09 -3.96
C ALA A 56 -18.72 14.29 -4.75
N GLY A 57 -19.81 14.75 -4.10
CA GLY A 57 -21.11 14.98 -4.77
C GLY A 57 -21.95 13.72 -4.98
N GLY A 58 -21.67 12.62 -4.26
CA GLY A 58 -22.43 11.38 -4.36
C GLY A 58 -22.02 10.46 -5.53
N LEU A 59 -22.70 9.31 -5.60
CA LEU A 59 -22.41 8.21 -6.54
C LEU A 59 -23.62 7.82 -7.41
N ALA A 60 -24.66 8.65 -7.50
CA ALA A 60 -25.89 8.27 -8.19
C ALA A 60 -25.74 8.13 -9.73
N ASP A 61 -24.72 8.79 -10.29
CA ASP A 61 -24.41 8.87 -11.72
C ASP A 61 -23.18 8.03 -12.12
N VAL A 62 -22.60 7.25 -11.19
CA VAL A 62 -21.46 6.37 -11.49
C VAL A 62 -21.95 4.97 -11.88
N ALA A 63 -21.31 4.39 -12.90
CA ALA A 63 -21.62 3.05 -13.39
C ALA A 63 -20.99 1.94 -12.54
N ALA A 64 -19.83 2.21 -11.92
CA ALA A 64 -19.14 1.27 -11.07
C ALA A 64 -18.29 1.97 -9.99
N VAL A 65 -18.04 1.25 -8.90
CA VAL A 65 -17.20 1.65 -7.77
C VAL A 65 -16.23 0.52 -7.44
N SER A 66 -14.99 0.83 -7.10
CA SER A 66 -14.08 -0.16 -6.48
C SER A 66 -13.37 0.47 -5.29
N VAL A 67 -13.04 -0.36 -4.29
CA VAL A 67 -12.40 0.08 -3.05
C VAL A 67 -11.00 -0.50 -2.96
N ALA A 68 -10.01 0.37 -2.89
CA ALA A 68 -8.68 0.02 -2.44
C ALA A 68 -8.53 0.35 -0.95
N GLY A 69 -7.91 -0.55 -0.19
CA GLY A 69 -7.72 -0.40 1.25
C GLY A 69 -6.30 -0.67 1.70
N GLN A 70 -5.96 -0.15 2.88
CA GLN A 70 -4.73 -0.56 3.56
C GLN A 70 -4.69 -2.09 3.73
N GLN A 71 -3.56 -2.70 3.37
CA GLN A 71 -3.42 -4.15 3.42
C GLN A 71 -3.43 -4.71 4.85
N HIS A 72 -3.69 -6.02 4.96
CA HIS A 72 -3.51 -6.85 6.15
C HIS A 72 -4.41 -6.58 7.37
N GLY A 73 -5.19 -5.50 7.39
CA GLY A 73 -6.04 -5.14 8.52
C GLY A 73 -6.99 -6.29 8.88
N MET A 74 -6.96 -6.76 10.14
CA MET A 74 -7.80 -7.89 10.56
C MET A 74 -9.17 -7.41 11.02
N VAL A 75 -10.20 -7.59 10.19
CA VAL A 75 -11.61 -7.34 10.57
C VAL A 75 -12.27 -8.68 10.90
N CYS A 76 -12.62 -8.88 12.16
CA CYS A 76 -13.36 -10.06 12.59
C CYS A 76 -14.85 -9.72 12.76
N LEU A 77 -15.72 -10.52 12.16
CA LEU A 77 -17.17 -10.38 12.24
C LEU A 77 -17.79 -11.58 12.98
N ASP A 78 -18.82 -11.34 13.77
CA ASP A 78 -19.65 -12.41 14.37
C ASP A 78 -20.74 -12.92 13.42
N GLU A 79 -21.54 -13.90 13.87
CA GLU A 79 -22.61 -14.50 13.06
C GLU A 79 -23.63 -13.48 12.53
N ALA A 80 -23.81 -12.37 13.24
CA ALA A 80 -24.72 -11.27 12.85
C ALA A 80 -24.02 -10.21 11.98
N GLY A 81 -22.77 -10.44 11.57
CA GLY A 81 -21.97 -9.50 10.79
C GLY A 81 -21.51 -8.28 11.58
N GLN A 82 -21.58 -8.32 12.92
CA GLN A 82 -21.09 -7.23 13.76
C GLN A 82 -19.59 -7.37 13.99
N VAL A 83 -18.89 -6.23 14.05
CA VAL A 83 -17.46 -6.20 14.34
C VAL A 83 -17.23 -6.73 15.76
N VAL A 84 -16.36 -7.74 15.89
CA VAL A 84 -16.06 -8.38 17.19
C VAL A 84 -15.22 -7.46 18.08
N ARG A 85 -14.23 -6.78 17.48
CA ARG A 85 -13.31 -5.82 18.11
C ARG A 85 -12.73 -4.85 17.06
N PRO A 86 -12.18 -3.69 17.46
CA PRO A 86 -11.49 -2.78 16.53
C PRO A 86 -10.46 -3.52 15.64
N ALA A 87 -10.30 -3.20 14.38
CA ALA A 87 -9.37 -3.94 13.51
C ALA A 87 -7.90 -3.72 13.92
N LEU A 88 -7.07 -4.77 13.92
CA LEU A 88 -5.60 -4.63 14.05
C LEU A 88 -4.97 -4.33 12.69
N LEU A 89 -4.25 -3.22 12.58
CA LEU A 89 -3.74 -2.71 11.31
C LEU A 89 -2.34 -3.24 10.98
N TRP A 90 -1.85 -2.98 9.77
CA TRP A 90 -0.55 -3.46 9.28
C TRP A 90 0.66 -3.01 10.12
N ASN A 91 0.54 -1.86 10.78
CA ASN A 91 1.57 -1.25 11.63
C ASN A 91 1.45 -1.68 13.11
N ASP A 92 0.50 -2.55 13.46
CA ASP A 92 0.39 -3.12 14.80
C ASP A 92 1.44 -4.21 15.03
N THR A 93 2.19 -4.10 16.12
CA THR A 93 3.33 -4.99 16.41
C THR A 93 3.02 -6.06 17.46
N ARG A 94 1.82 -6.08 18.05
CA ARG A 94 1.48 -7.04 19.13
C ARG A 94 1.60 -8.50 18.69
N SER A 95 1.43 -8.77 17.39
CA SER A 95 1.51 -10.11 16.82
C SER A 95 2.93 -10.54 16.39
N ALA A 96 3.98 -9.78 16.72
CA ALA A 96 5.36 -10.12 16.35
C ALA A 96 5.82 -11.47 16.91
N GLY A 97 5.52 -11.76 18.18
CA GLY A 97 5.82 -13.07 18.79
C GLY A 97 5.06 -14.20 18.10
N ALA A 98 3.78 -13.99 17.79
CA ALA A 98 2.96 -14.95 17.06
C ALA A 98 3.52 -15.24 15.65
N ALA A 99 4.08 -14.25 14.97
CA ALA A 99 4.73 -14.43 13.67
C ALA A 99 5.95 -15.37 13.78
N ALA A 100 6.83 -15.12 14.75
CA ALA A 100 8.03 -15.93 14.96
C ALA A 100 7.68 -17.40 15.29
N GLU A 101 6.70 -17.61 16.17
CA GLU A 101 6.22 -18.94 16.53
C GLU A 101 5.62 -19.68 15.33
N LEU A 102 4.78 -19.02 14.51
CA LEU A 102 4.20 -19.63 13.32
C LEU A 102 5.26 -20.07 12.31
N VAL A 103 6.35 -19.31 12.18
CA VAL A 103 7.49 -19.66 11.33
C VAL A 103 8.24 -20.86 11.89
N GLU A 104 8.55 -20.85 13.19
CA GLU A 104 9.25 -21.95 13.87
C GLU A 104 8.45 -23.26 13.83
N GLU A 105 7.18 -23.20 14.21
CA GLU A 105 6.27 -24.35 14.24
C GLU A 105 6.09 -24.99 12.85
N ALA A 106 6.22 -24.22 11.77
CA ALA A 106 6.11 -24.70 10.41
C ALA A 106 7.41 -25.32 9.86
N GLY A 107 8.51 -25.30 10.63
CA GLY A 107 9.82 -25.79 10.19
C GLY A 107 10.69 -24.75 9.49
N GLY A 108 10.31 -23.47 9.56
CA GLY A 108 11.11 -22.34 9.08
C GLY A 108 10.48 -21.54 7.94
N ALA A 109 11.19 -20.49 7.52
CA ALA A 109 10.71 -19.49 6.57
C ALA A 109 10.42 -20.05 5.17
N GLN A 110 11.18 -21.05 4.71
CA GLN A 110 10.99 -21.68 3.39
C GLN A 110 9.57 -22.23 3.22
N PHE A 111 9.03 -22.89 4.25
CA PHE A 111 7.68 -23.44 4.19
C PHE A 111 6.64 -22.34 3.87
N TRP A 112 6.76 -21.19 4.52
CA TRP A 112 5.81 -20.09 4.36
C TRP A 112 5.96 -19.39 3.00
N ALA A 113 7.21 -19.17 2.58
CA ALA A 113 7.51 -18.63 1.26
C ALA A 113 6.90 -19.49 0.16
N ASP A 114 7.04 -20.82 0.23
CA ASP A 114 6.45 -21.74 -0.75
C ASP A 114 4.93 -21.83 -0.64
N ALA A 115 4.39 -21.80 0.59
CA ALA A 115 2.97 -22.00 0.83
C ALA A 115 2.10 -20.81 0.39
N VAL A 116 2.53 -19.58 0.71
CA VAL A 116 1.73 -18.36 0.56
C VAL A 116 2.52 -17.19 -0.04
N GLY A 117 3.72 -17.43 -0.56
CA GLY A 117 4.56 -16.43 -1.22
C GLY A 117 5.31 -15.49 -0.26
N SER A 118 5.07 -15.58 1.05
CA SER A 118 5.61 -14.63 2.04
C SER A 118 5.91 -15.30 3.37
N VAL A 119 6.98 -14.85 4.03
CA VAL A 119 7.30 -15.21 5.41
C VAL A 119 6.49 -14.31 6.36
N PRO A 120 5.68 -14.85 7.28
CA PRO A 120 4.87 -14.04 8.20
C PRO A 120 5.68 -13.07 9.04
N VAL A 121 5.21 -11.82 9.09
CA VAL A 121 5.62 -10.80 10.05
C VAL A 121 4.37 -10.23 10.72
N ALA A 122 4.54 -9.37 11.74
CA ALA A 122 3.43 -8.84 12.54
C ALA A 122 2.31 -8.15 11.75
N SER A 123 2.61 -7.66 10.53
CA SER A 123 1.61 -7.04 9.67
C SER A 123 0.55 -8.03 9.19
N PHE A 124 0.90 -9.30 8.94
CA PHE A 124 0.04 -10.27 8.26
C PHE A 124 -1.21 -10.63 9.08
N THR A 125 -2.33 -10.88 8.41
CA THR A 125 -3.60 -11.18 9.08
C THR A 125 -3.55 -12.47 9.89
N VAL A 126 -2.83 -13.50 9.40
CA VAL A 126 -2.65 -14.79 10.08
C VAL A 126 -2.00 -14.66 11.46
N THR A 127 -1.04 -13.75 11.62
CA THR A 127 -0.33 -13.55 12.89
C THR A 127 -1.21 -12.85 13.91
N LYS A 128 -2.06 -11.91 13.45
CA LYS A 128 -3.06 -11.23 14.29
C LYS A 128 -4.14 -12.18 14.76
N LEU A 129 -4.57 -13.11 13.93
CA LEU A 129 -5.51 -14.16 14.34
C LEU A 129 -4.89 -15.08 15.41
N ARG A 130 -3.63 -15.49 15.23
CA ARG A 130 -2.89 -16.24 16.26
C ARG A 130 -2.78 -15.46 17.57
N TRP A 131 -2.49 -14.16 17.51
CA TRP A 131 -2.49 -13.29 18.67
C TRP A 131 -3.87 -13.22 19.33
N LEU A 132 -4.93 -13.01 18.55
CA LEU A 132 -6.32 -12.91 19.04
C LEU A 132 -6.74 -14.18 19.79
N ALA A 133 -6.49 -15.36 19.19
CA ALA A 133 -6.84 -16.64 19.78
C ALA A 133 -6.21 -16.87 21.17
N ARG A 134 -4.98 -16.37 21.37
CA ARG A 134 -4.24 -16.55 22.63
C ARG A 134 -4.53 -15.47 23.67
N ASN A 135 -4.75 -14.23 23.25
CA ASN A 135 -4.82 -13.09 24.17
C ASN A 135 -6.26 -12.68 24.47
N GLU A 136 -7.21 -12.93 23.56
CA GLU A 136 -8.62 -12.56 23.72
C GLU A 136 -9.53 -13.73 23.31
N PRO A 137 -9.48 -14.89 24.00
CA PRO A 137 -10.20 -16.09 23.60
C PRO A 137 -11.72 -15.89 23.50
N ALA A 138 -12.32 -15.05 24.35
CA ALA A 138 -13.75 -14.73 24.29
C ALA A 138 -14.13 -13.94 23.02
N ASN A 139 -13.23 -13.09 22.51
CA ASN A 139 -13.43 -12.45 21.21
C ASN A 139 -13.21 -13.46 20.08
N ALA A 140 -12.18 -14.31 20.19
CA ALA A 140 -11.93 -15.38 19.22
C ALA A 140 -13.13 -16.35 19.08
N ASP A 141 -13.80 -16.69 20.19
CA ASP A 141 -15.02 -17.51 20.23
C ASP A 141 -16.17 -16.93 19.41
N ARG A 142 -16.26 -15.60 19.30
CA ARG A 142 -17.35 -14.91 18.59
C ARG A 142 -17.13 -14.79 17.09
N VAL A 143 -15.90 -15.04 16.60
CA VAL A 143 -15.57 -14.81 15.18
C VAL A 143 -16.22 -15.87 14.30
N ALA A 144 -17.09 -15.43 13.39
CA ALA A 144 -17.71 -16.25 12.36
C ALA A 144 -17.05 -16.04 10.99
N ALA A 145 -16.53 -14.84 10.72
CA ALA A 145 -15.80 -14.51 9.50
C ALA A 145 -14.63 -13.57 9.77
N VAL A 146 -13.59 -13.65 8.93
CA VAL A 146 -12.49 -12.69 8.88
C VAL A 146 -12.40 -12.11 7.47
N CYS A 147 -12.23 -10.79 7.37
CA CYS A 147 -12.01 -10.08 6.11
C CYS A 147 -11.06 -8.89 6.32
N LEU A 148 -10.67 -8.25 5.22
CA LEU A 148 -9.76 -7.10 5.21
C LEU A 148 -10.52 -5.77 5.04
N PRO A 149 -9.86 -4.61 5.19
CA PRO A 149 -10.53 -3.32 5.22
C PRO A 149 -11.33 -2.99 3.95
N HIS A 150 -10.80 -3.30 2.76
CA HIS A 150 -11.54 -3.03 1.52
C HIS A 150 -12.71 -3.99 1.34
N ASP A 151 -12.57 -5.26 1.75
CA ASP A 151 -13.63 -6.27 1.73
C ASP A 151 -14.82 -5.78 2.56
N TRP A 152 -14.55 -5.33 3.79
CA TRP A 152 -15.58 -4.86 4.70
C TRP A 152 -16.29 -3.63 4.15
N LEU A 153 -15.55 -2.65 3.60
CA LEU A 153 -16.16 -1.46 3.00
C LEU A 153 -16.99 -1.80 1.76
N THR A 154 -16.51 -2.70 0.91
CA THR A 154 -17.26 -3.18 -0.27
C THR A 154 -18.54 -3.89 0.14
N TRP A 155 -18.46 -4.76 1.16
CA TRP A 155 -19.61 -5.44 1.74
C TRP A 155 -20.62 -4.46 2.37
N ARG A 156 -20.15 -3.40 3.05
CA ARG A 156 -21.01 -2.33 3.58
C ARG A 156 -21.69 -1.53 2.48
N LEU A 157 -20.99 -1.21 1.38
CA LEU A 157 -21.57 -0.57 0.21
C LEU A 157 -22.65 -1.43 -0.46
N ALA A 158 -22.52 -2.76 -0.39
CA ALA A 158 -23.53 -3.70 -0.89
C ALA A 158 -24.75 -3.88 0.05
N GLY A 159 -24.83 -3.11 1.14
CA GLY A 159 -25.91 -3.23 2.13
C GLY A 159 -25.70 -4.34 3.16
N ALA A 160 -24.49 -4.92 3.25
CA ALA A 160 -24.15 -5.97 4.20
C ALA A 160 -25.10 -7.20 4.17
N PRO A 161 -25.34 -7.84 3.01
CA PRO A 161 -26.44 -8.80 2.82
C PRO A 161 -26.19 -10.20 3.44
N GLY A 162 -25.22 -10.33 4.34
CA GLY A 162 -24.79 -11.59 4.98
C GLY A 162 -23.32 -11.92 4.75
N LEU A 163 -22.76 -12.82 5.58
CA LEU A 163 -21.34 -13.18 5.54
C LEU A 163 -20.92 -13.86 4.23
N ASP A 164 -21.84 -14.60 3.59
CA ASP A 164 -21.58 -15.28 2.31
C ASP A 164 -21.43 -14.33 1.13
N ALA A 165 -21.72 -13.05 1.32
CA ALA A 165 -21.51 -11.99 0.34
C ALA A 165 -20.16 -11.28 0.51
N LEU A 166 -19.31 -11.68 1.45
CA LEU A 166 -17.96 -11.13 1.56
C LEU A 166 -17.15 -11.49 0.30
N ARG A 167 -16.56 -10.47 -0.30
CA ARG A 167 -15.70 -10.56 -1.49
C ARG A 167 -14.38 -9.86 -1.22
N THR A 168 -13.33 -10.38 -1.82
CA THR A 168 -11.99 -9.78 -1.82
C THR A 168 -11.38 -9.94 -3.22
N ASP A 169 -10.21 -9.36 -3.44
CA ASP A 169 -9.43 -9.57 -4.65
C ASP A 169 -8.17 -10.40 -4.35
N ARG A 170 -7.47 -10.81 -5.41
CA ARG A 170 -6.21 -11.57 -5.28
C ARG A 170 -5.16 -10.78 -4.51
N SER A 171 -5.06 -9.47 -4.74
CA SER A 171 -4.00 -8.64 -4.17
C SER A 171 -4.09 -8.53 -2.65
N ASP A 172 -5.26 -8.24 -2.07
CA ASP A 172 -5.37 -8.13 -0.62
C ASP A 172 -5.42 -9.51 0.06
N ALA A 173 -6.04 -10.51 -0.58
CA ALA A 173 -5.98 -11.89 -0.11
C ALA A 173 -4.54 -12.39 0.03
N SER A 174 -3.64 -12.03 -0.89
CA SER A 174 -2.21 -12.40 -0.81
C SER A 174 -1.47 -11.79 0.39
N GLY A 175 -2.00 -10.72 0.98
CA GLY A 175 -1.48 -10.12 2.21
C GLY A 175 -1.93 -10.82 3.51
N THR A 176 -2.78 -11.85 3.42
CA THR A 176 -3.36 -12.48 4.61
C THR A 176 -2.40 -13.44 5.33
N GLY A 177 -1.53 -14.10 4.57
CA GLY A 177 -0.75 -15.25 5.05
C GLY A 177 -1.53 -16.56 5.10
N TYR A 178 -2.73 -16.63 4.49
CA TYR A 178 -3.49 -17.87 4.36
C TYR A 178 -4.16 -18.01 2.97
N TRP A 179 -3.68 -17.29 1.97
CA TRP A 179 -4.02 -17.48 0.55
C TRP A 179 -2.73 -17.58 -0.26
N SER A 180 -2.68 -18.50 -1.23
CA SER A 180 -1.48 -18.76 -2.02
C SER A 180 -1.57 -18.09 -3.39
N PRO A 181 -0.71 -17.11 -3.71
CA PRO A 181 -0.63 -16.55 -5.06
C PRO A 181 -0.26 -17.62 -6.10
N ALA A 182 0.56 -18.60 -5.72
CA ALA A 182 1.04 -19.63 -6.64
C ALA A 182 -0.07 -20.58 -7.11
N THR A 183 -1.01 -20.94 -6.22
CA THR A 183 -2.12 -21.83 -6.58
C THR A 183 -3.43 -21.11 -6.84
N GLY A 184 -3.58 -19.87 -6.35
CA GLY A 184 -4.83 -19.12 -6.39
C GLY A 184 -5.84 -19.54 -5.31
N GLU A 185 -5.43 -20.35 -4.33
CA GLU A 185 -6.33 -20.99 -3.37
C GLU A 185 -6.04 -20.58 -1.91
N TYR A 186 -7.07 -20.62 -1.07
CA TYR A 186 -6.89 -20.47 0.38
C TYR A 186 -6.17 -21.68 0.98
N ARG A 187 -5.21 -21.38 1.86
CA ARG A 187 -4.58 -22.33 2.80
C ARG A 187 -5.33 -22.33 4.12
N LEU A 188 -6.56 -22.84 4.09
CA LEU A 188 -7.44 -22.90 5.27
C LEU A 188 -6.84 -23.73 6.41
N ASP A 189 -5.97 -24.69 6.09
CA ASP A 189 -5.17 -25.42 7.05
C ASP A 189 -4.24 -24.51 7.87
N LEU A 190 -3.62 -23.51 7.25
CA LEU A 190 -2.77 -22.54 7.93
C LEU A 190 -3.58 -21.55 8.76
N LEU A 191 -4.73 -21.12 8.24
CA LEU A 191 -5.69 -20.29 8.98
C LEU A 191 -6.17 -21.00 10.24
N GLU A 192 -6.64 -22.24 10.12
CA GLU A 192 -7.14 -23.03 11.25
C GLU A 192 -6.01 -23.36 12.24
N ARG A 193 -4.80 -23.66 11.77
CA ARG A 193 -3.64 -23.88 12.64
C ARG A 193 -3.27 -22.63 13.44
N ALA A 194 -3.31 -21.46 12.81
CA ALA A 194 -2.99 -20.19 13.46
C ALA A 194 -4.09 -19.77 14.45
N PHE A 195 -5.35 -19.78 14.00
CA PHE A 195 -6.49 -19.27 14.77
C PHE A 195 -7.07 -20.29 15.76
N GLY A 196 -6.83 -21.59 15.51
CA GLY A 196 -7.39 -22.71 16.28
C GLY A 196 -8.85 -23.05 15.93
N ARG A 197 -9.40 -22.44 14.87
CA ARG A 197 -10.81 -22.53 14.48
C ARG A 197 -10.99 -22.35 12.98
N ALA A 198 -12.01 -23.00 12.42
CA ALA A 198 -12.48 -22.71 11.07
C ALA A 198 -13.44 -21.50 11.08
N VAL A 199 -13.18 -20.53 10.22
CA VAL A 199 -14.02 -19.33 10.03
C VAL A 199 -14.24 -19.07 8.54
N ARG A 200 -15.30 -18.33 8.21
CA ARG A 200 -15.54 -17.91 6.83
C ARG A 200 -14.49 -16.89 6.40
N VAL A 201 -14.08 -16.99 5.14
CA VAL A 201 -13.22 -16.03 4.45
C VAL A 201 -13.94 -15.52 3.20
N PRO A 202 -13.62 -14.33 2.68
CA PRO A 202 -14.28 -13.77 1.49
C PRO A 202 -14.04 -14.66 0.27
N THR A 203 -14.95 -14.63 -0.71
CA THR A 203 -14.64 -15.22 -2.02
C THR A 203 -13.65 -14.33 -2.77
N VAL A 204 -12.53 -14.88 -3.23
CA VAL A 204 -11.52 -14.17 -4.02
C VAL A 204 -12.02 -14.04 -5.45
N LEU A 205 -12.09 -12.81 -5.94
CA LEU A 205 -12.58 -12.46 -7.26
C LEU A 205 -11.44 -12.26 -8.26
N GLY A 206 -11.72 -12.56 -9.53
CA GLY A 206 -10.91 -12.17 -10.68
C GLY A 206 -11.02 -10.67 -10.98
N ALA A 207 -10.13 -10.18 -11.85
CA ALA A 207 -9.93 -8.75 -12.08
C ALA A 207 -11.18 -7.97 -12.57
N THR A 208 -12.10 -8.66 -13.25
CA THR A 208 -13.33 -8.10 -13.83
C THR A 208 -14.60 -8.74 -13.29
N ASP A 209 -14.50 -9.52 -12.21
CA ASP A 209 -15.68 -10.09 -11.56
C ASP A 209 -16.44 -9.02 -10.78
N VAL A 210 -17.77 -9.18 -10.69
CA VAL A 210 -18.64 -8.27 -9.95
C VAL A 210 -18.71 -8.70 -8.49
N ALA A 211 -18.31 -7.82 -7.57
CA ALA A 211 -18.42 -8.05 -6.13
C ALA A 211 -19.85 -7.87 -5.61
N GLY A 212 -20.67 -7.11 -6.32
CA GLY A 212 -22.07 -6.87 -5.99
C GLY A 212 -22.61 -5.64 -6.69
N HIS A 213 -23.72 -5.13 -6.19
CA HIS A 213 -24.28 -3.84 -6.60
C HIS A 213 -24.31 -2.91 -5.39
N LEU A 214 -24.02 -1.63 -5.61
CA LEU A 214 -24.15 -0.59 -4.61
C LEU A 214 -25.60 -0.55 -4.13
N ASP A 215 -25.84 -0.70 -2.84
CA ASP A 215 -27.16 -0.49 -2.25
C ASP A 215 -27.35 1.02 -1.97
N PRO A 216 -28.27 1.72 -2.66
CA PRO A 216 -28.52 3.13 -2.39
C PRO A 216 -29.02 3.38 -0.95
N ALA A 217 -29.66 2.40 -0.31
CA ALA A 217 -30.10 2.49 1.07
C ALA A 217 -28.91 2.49 2.05
N ALA A 218 -27.80 1.84 1.70
CA ALA A 218 -26.58 1.87 2.51
C ALA A 218 -26.04 3.31 2.67
N LEU A 219 -26.18 4.15 1.63
CA LEU A 219 -25.74 5.55 1.64
C LEU A 219 -26.76 6.51 2.27
N SER A 220 -27.96 6.05 2.62
CA SER A 220 -29.07 6.87 3.14
C SER A 220 -29.31 6.73 4.65
N GLY A 221 -28.46 5.97 5.35
CA GLY A 221 -28.60 5.69 6.80
C GLY A 221 -28.30 6.90 7.72
N PRO A 222 -28.28 6.72 9.06
CA PRO A 222 -28.12 7.80 10.04
C PRO A 222 -26.86 8.67 9.88
N GLY A 223 -25.86 8.23 9.11
CA GLY A 223 -24.68 9.03 8.72
C GLY A 223 -24.94 10.03 7.58
N ALA A 224 -26.03 9.88 6.83
CA ALA A 224 -26.41 10.74 5.70
C ALA A 224 -27.08 12.05 6.13
N ALA A 225 -27.60 12.15 7.36
CA ALA A 225 -28.26 13.36 7.85
C ALA A 225 -27.30 14.59 7.89
N ALA A 226 -26.00 14.35 8.06
CA ALA A 226 -24.96 15.38 7.98
C ALA A 226 -24.69 15.89 6.54
N LEU A 227 -25.25 15.25 5.51
CA LEU A 227 -25.04 15.56 4.09
C LEU A 227 -26.15 16.43 3.47
N SER A 228 -27.15 16.84 4.26
CA SER A 228 -28.28 17.66 3.78
C SER A 228 -28.06 19.18 3.91
N GLY A 229 -26.82 19.63 3.70
CA GLY A 229 -26.47 21.04 3.55
C GLY A 229 -26.39 21.46 2.08
N THR A 230 -27.52 21.86 1.50
CA THR A 230 -27.66 22.57 0.22
C THR A 230 -27.01 21.96 -1.03
N ALA A 231 -27.72 21.06 -1.70
CA ALA A 231 -27.63 20.93 -3.16
C ALA A 231 -29.04 20.96 -3.74
N ALA A 232 -29.50 22.14 -4.15
CA ALA A 232 -30.68 22.29 -4.96
C ALA A 232 -30.44 21.61 -6.31
N ALA A 233 -31.39 20.76 -6.71
CA ALA A 233 -31.40 20.08 -7.99
C ALA A 233 -31.31 21.08 -9.15
N ALA A 234 -30.15 21.16 -9.79
CA ALA A 234 -30.01 21.73 -11.13
C ALA A 234 -29.98 20.55 -12.11
N GLY A 235 -31.02 20.46 -12.94
CA GLY A 235 -31.19 19.38 -13.90
C GLY A 235 -30.05 19.31 -14.90
N VAL A 236 -29.44 18.14 -14.99
CA VAL A 236 -28.59 17.76 -16.12
C VAL A 236 -29.32 16.65 -16.88
N GLY A 237 -29.46 16.87 -18.19
CA GLY A 237 -30.22 16.05 -19.12
C GLY A 237 -29.86 14.57 -19.09
N GLY A 238 -30.89 13.76 -19.31
CA GLY A 238 -30.88 12.33 -19.12
C GLY A 238 -29.81 11.57 -19.91
N VAL A 239 -29.19 10.63 -19.22
CA VAL A 239 -28.52 9.48 -19.82
C VAL A 239 -29.61 8.46 -20.17
N PRO A 240 -29.73 8.01 -21.43
CA PRO A 240 -30.57 6.87 -21.77
C PRO A 240 -29.81 5.57 -21.41
N GLY A 241 -30.11 5.03 -20.23
CA GLY A 241 -29.61 3.75 -19.73
C GLY A 241 -30.23 3.53 -18.36
N GLY A 242 -30.98 2.45 -18.17
CA GLY A 242 -31.82 2.23 -17.00
C GLY A 242 -31.08 2.43 -15.67
N ALA A 243 -31.81 2.91 -14.66
CA ALA A 243 -31.36 3.10 -13.28
C ALA A 243 -30.99 1.75 -12.62
N GLY A 244 -29.91 1.12 -13.08
CA GLY A 244 -29.25 0.03 -12.40
C GLY A 244 -28.36 0.60 -11.29
N ALA A 245 -28.37 -0.05 -10.14
CA ALA A 245 -27.40 0.24 -9.09
C ALA A 245 -25.97 0.09 -9.63
N ALA A 246 -25.06 1.00 -9.25
CA ALA A 246 -23.66 0.96 -9.66
C ALA A 246 -23.02 -0.41 -9.33
N LEU A 247 -22.22 -0.96 -10.22
CA LEU A 247 -21.49 -2.19 -9.96
C LEU A 247 -20.43 -1.97 -8.89
N LEU A 248 -20.21 -2.96 -8.03
CA LEU A 248 -19.06 -3.01 -7.14
C LEU A 248 -18.01 -3.93 -7.74
N GLY A 249 -16.79 -3.42 -7.93
CA GLY A 249 -15.65 -4.20 -8.39
C GLY A 249 -14.97 -4.97 -7.26
N PRO A 250 -13.98 -5.82 -7.60
CA PRO A 250 -13.30 -6.68 -6.63
C PRO A 250 -12.64 -5.94 -5.47
N GLY A 251 -12.14 -4.73 -5.74
CA GLY A 251 -11.28 -3.99 -4.83
C GLY A 251 -9.81 -4.39 -4.99
N ALA A 252 -8.97 -3.85 -4.11
CA ALA A 252 -7.53 -4.11 -4.11
C ALA A 252 -6.85 -3.73 -2.79
N GLY A 253 -5.70 -4.33 -2.51
CA GLY A 253 -4.72 -3.76 -1.59
C GLY A 253 -4.09 -2.49 -2.16
N ASP A 254 -3.76 -1.53 -1.29
CA ASP A 254 -3.25 -0.20 -1.66
C ASP A 254 -2.05 -0.20 -2.62
N ASN A 255 -1.02 -1.03 -2.41
CA ASN A 255 0.15 -1.09 -3.29
C ASN A 255 -0.19 -1.61 -4.69
N ALA A 256 -1.06 -2.62 -4.78
CA ALA A 256 -1.53 -3.16 -6.06
C ALA A 256 -2.38 -2.14 -6.81
N ALA A 257 -3.27 -1.44 -6.09
CA ALA A 257 -4.04 -0.33 -6.64
C ALA A 257 -3.13 0.81 -7.12
N ALA A 258 -2.13 1.22 -6.33
CA ALA A 258 -1.18 2.25 -6.72
C ALA A 258 -0.40 1.86 -7.99
N GLY A 259 0.12 0.63 -8.06
CA GLY A 259 0.80 0.08 -9.24
C GLY A 259 -0.09 0.12 -10.48
N PHE A 260 -1.36 -0.25 -10.32
CA PHE A 260 -2.32 -0.22 -11.41
C PHE A 260 -2.71 1.21 -11.82
N GLY A 261 -2.86 2.13 -10.86
CA GLY A 261 -3.19 3.52 -11.09
C GLY A 261 -2.10 4.28 -11.83
N VAL A 262 -0.83 3.99 -11.57
CA VAL A 262 0.30 4.56 -12.33
C VAL A 262 0.55 3.87 -13.67
N GLY A 263 -0.19 2.80 -13.97
CA GLY A 263 -0.05 2.06 -15.21
C GLY A 263 1.21 1.20 -15.29
N ALA A 264 1.72 0.72 -14.15
CA ALA A 264 2.89 -0.16 -14.11
C ALA A 264 2.64 -1.45 -14.91
N ARG A 265 3.68 -1.91 -15.62
CA ARG A 265 3.69 -3.13 -16.42
C ARG A 265 4.95 -3.95 -16.14
N PRO A 266 5.04 -5.22 -16.59
CA PRO A 266 6.30 -5.96 -16.52
C PRO A 266 7.46 -5.16 -17.13
N GLY A 267 8.54 -4.99 -16.36
CA GLY A 267 9.64 -4.07 -16.68
C GLY A 267 9.67 -2.79 -15.85
N ASP A 268 8.53 -2.40 -15.26
CA ASP A 268 8.43 -1.24 -14.38
C ASP A 268 8.59 -1.68 -12.92
N VAL A 269 9.35 -0.89 -12.16
CA VAL A 269 9.37 -0.96 -10.70
C VAL A 269 8.80 0.33 -10.15
N VAL A 270 7.81 0.24 -9.27
CA VAL A 270 7.27 1.39 -8.57
C VAL A 270 8.05 1.56 -7.27
N VAL A 271 8.57 2.76 -7.05
CA VAL A 271 9.16 3.19 -5.78
C VAL A 271 8.24 4.25 -5.18
N SER A 272 7.54 3.90 -4.11
CA SER A 272 6.67 4.81 -3.38
C SER A 272 7.37 5.34 -2.14
N ILE A 273 7.58 6.67 -2.09
CA ILE A 273 8.24 7.35 -0.97
C ILE A 273 7.18 8.08 -0.14
N GLY A 274 6.53 7.35 0.77
CA GLY A 274 5.75 7.90 1.87
C GLY A 274 6.61 8.10 3.12
N THR A 275 5.99 8.20 4.29
CA THR A 275 6.72 8.16 5.58
C THR A 275 7.62 6.92 5.67
N SER A 276 7.10 5.79 5.21
CA SER A 276 7.81 4.55 4.88
C SER A 276 7.91 4.36 3.36
N GLY A 277 8.77 3.44 2.91
CA GLY A 277 8.99 3.17 1.49
C GLY A 277 8.41 1.81 1.07
N THR A 278 7.91 1.74 -0.16
CA THR A 278 7.66 0.46 -0.83
C THR A 278 8.32 0.44 -2.19
N VAL A 279 8.87 -0.73 -2.56
CA VAL A 279 9.49 -1.00 -3.86
C VAL A 279 8.86 -2.27 -4.39
N PHE A 280 8.15 -2.19 -5.51
CA PHE A 280 7.42 -3.34 -6.03
C PHE A 280 7.39 -3.35 -7.56
N SER A 281 7.32 -4.54 -8.14
CA SER A 281 7.28 -4.72 -9.59
C SER A 281 6.05 -5.52 -10.01
N VAL A 282 5.75 -5.51 -11.31
CA VAL A 282 4.74 -6.40 -11.89
C VAL A 282 5.46 -7.62 -12.46
N ALA A 283 5.09 -8.81 -11.99
CA ALA A 283 5.74 -10.07 -12.36
C ALA A 283 4.74 -11.08 -12.92
N ASP A 284 5.18 -11.89 -13.89
CA ASP A 284 4.36 -12.96 -14.48
C ASP A 284 4.41 -14.27 -13.66
N THR A 285 5.34 -14.38 -12.71
CA THR A 285 5.47 -15.52 -11.79
C THR A 285 5.42 -15.06 -10.33
N PRO A 286 4.84 -15.86 -9.42
CA PRO A 286 4.82 -15.53 -7.99
C PRO A 286 6.23 -15.57 -7.41
N ALA A 287 6.52 -14.70 -6.44
CA ALA A 287 7.74 -14.77 -5.65
C ALA A 287 7.53 -15.66 -4.40
N ALA A 288 8.60 -16.31 -3.97
CA ALA A 288 8.66 -17.15 -2.78
C ALA A 288 10.04 -16.99 -2.12
N ASP A 289 10.28 -15.84 -1.50
CA ASP A 289 11.57 -15.49 -0.90
C ASP A 289 11.66 -15.98 0.56
N PRO A 290 12.47 -17.02 0.86
CA PRO A 290 12.62 -17.53 2.22
C PRO A 290 13.41 -16.60 3.14
N SER A 291 14.10 -15.58 2.61
CA SER A 291 14.75 -14.56 3.45
C SER A 291 13.74 -13.61 4.10
N GLY A 292 12.51 -13.57 3.58
CA GLY A 292 11.44 -12.67 4.01
C GLY A 292 11.62 -11.22 3.57
N ILE A 293 12.57 -10.93 2.67
CA ILE A 293 12.80 -9.58 2.15
C ILE A 293 11.73 -9.20 1.13
N VAL A 294 11.44 -10.11 0.19
CA VAL A 294 10.42 -9.91 -0.85
C VAL A 294 9.13 -10.63 -0.45
N ALA A 295 8.07 -9.87 -0.23
CA ALA A 295 6.73 -10.43 -0.11
C ALA A 295 6.19 -10.76 -1.50
N GLY A 296 5.78 -12.01 -1.71
CA GLY A 296 5.14 -12.45 -2.95
C GLY A 296 3.65 -12.18 -2.93
N PHE A 297 3.22 -10.97 -3.31
CA PHE A 297 1.80 -10.64 -3.44
C PHE A 297 1.27 -10.88 -4.85
N ALA A 298 -0.06 -10.85 -5.01
CA ALA A 298 -0.73 -10.78 -6.30
C ALA A 298 -1.02 -9.33 -6.69
N ASP A 299 -1.16 -9.07 -8.00
CA ASP A 299 -1.66 -7.78 -8.49
C ASP A 299 -3.16 -7.84 -8.85
N VAL A 300 -3.70 -6.70 -9.28
CA VAL A 300 -5.11 -6.58 -9.69
C VAL A 300 -5.43 -7.11 -11.09
N THR A 301 -4.42 -7.46 -11.90
CA THR A 301 -4.58 -7.82 -13.33
C THR A 301 -4.56 -9.33 -13.59
N GLY A 302 -4.33 -10.15 -12.55
CA GLY A 302 -4.12 -11.59 -12.70
C GLY A 302 -2.65 -12.00 -12.61
N ARG A 303 -1.73 -11.04 -12.52
CA ARG A 303 -0.28 -11.21 -12.33
C ARG A 303 0.09 -11.17 -10.84
N PHE A 304 1.37 -10.91 -10.58
CA PHE A 304 1.99 -10.86 -9.26
C PHE A 304 2.67 -9.52 -8.99
N LEU A 305 2.82 -9.23 -7.70
CA LEU A 305 3.34 -7.98 -7.15
C LEU A 305 4.41 -8.28 -6.09
N PRO A 306 5.59 -8.80 -6.47
CA PRO A 306 6.69 -8.93 -5.51
C PRO A 306 7.03 -7.54 -4.95
N LEU A 307 7.05 -7.44 -3.63
CA LEU A 307 7.08 -6.18 -2.91
C LEU A 307 8.08 -6.21 -1.77
N VAL A 308 8.87 -5.15 -1.69
CA VAL A 308 9.80 -4.86 -0.61
C VAL A 308 9.31 -3.62 0.16
N CYS A 309 9.51 -3.66 1.46
CA CYS A 309 9.02 -2.67 2.40
C CYS A 309 10.18 -2.10 3.22
N THR A 310 10.37 -0.79 3.22
CA THR A 310 11.32 -0.11 4.11
C THR A 310 10.57 0.74 5.14
N LEU A 311 11.12 0.89 6.33
CA LEU A 311 10.59 1.77 7.38
C LEU A 311 11.02 3.22 7.13
N ASN A 312 12.23 3.42 6.63
CA ASN A 312 12.85 4.74 6.55
C ASN A 312 12.88 5.27 5.11
N ALA A 313 11.87 6.08 4.77
CA ALA A 313 11.78 6.77 3.49
C ALA A 313 11.71 8.29 3.71
N ALA A 314 10.58 8.97 3.46
CA ALA A 314 10.49 10.42 3.60
C ALA A 314 10.90 10.93 4.99
N ARG A 315 10.68 10.14 6.05
CA ARG A 315 11.09 10.48 7.43
C ARG A 315 12.59 10.73 7.58
N VAL A 316 13.42 10.16 6.71
CA VAL A 316 14.87 10.40 6.67
C VAL A 316 15.14 11.85 6.28
N LEU A 317 14.37 12.36 5.31
CA LEU A 317 14.47 13.75 4.86
C LEU A 317 13.95 14.69 5.94
N ASP A 318 12.83 14.35 6.59
CA ASP A 318 12.30 15.13 7.72
C ASP A 318 13.32 15.22 8.87
N ALA A 319 13.94 14.10 9.25
CA ALA A 319 14.96 14.05 10.27
C ALA A 319 16.20 14.88 9.90
N ALA A 320 16.68 14.77 8.65
CA ALA A 320 17.82 15.55 8.19
C ALA A 320 17.53 17.06 8.15
N ALA A 321 16.32 17.44 7.70
CA ALA A 321 15.86 18.82 7.72
C ALA A 321 15.80 19.37 9.16
N ALA A 322 15.26 18.59 10.09
CA ALA A 322 15.21 18.93 11.51
C ALA A 322 16.60 19.09 12.13
N MET A 323 17.53 18.16 11.86
CA MET A 323 18.93 18.24 12.32
C MET A 323 19.64 19.51 11.83
N LEU A 324 19.31 19.96 10.62
CA LEU A 324 19.91 21.15 10.01
C LEU A 324 19.15 22.46 10.33
N GLY A 325 17.99 22.37 10.99
CA GLY A 325 17.13 23.53 11.26
C GLY A 325 16.57 24.19 10.00
N VAL A 326 16.24 23.41 8.97
CA VAL A 326 15.74 23.92 7.68
C VAL A 326 14.43 23.23 7.27
N GLY A 327 13.71 23.81 6.32
CA GLY A 327 12.58 23.15 5.64
C GLY A 327 13.03 22.20 4.51
N LEU A 328 12.12 21.34 4.05
CA LEU A 328 12.39 20.33 3.02
C LEU A 328 12.88 20.93 1.69
N ASP A 329 12.36 22.10 1.28
CA ASP A 329 12.81 22.78 0.06
C ASP A 329 14.28 23.19 0.18
N LYS A 330 14.65 23.75 1.33
CA LYS A 330 16.04 24.16 1.58
C LYS A 330 16.96 22.96 1.76
N LEU A 331 16.48 21.85 2.34
CA LEU A 331 17.21 20.59 2.37
C LEU A 331 17.51 20.10 0.94
N ALA A 332 16.53 20.17 0.03
CA ALA A 332 16.72 19.78 -1.37
C ALA A 332 17.76 20.66 -2.07
N ASP A 333 17.72 21.98 -1.87
CA ASP A 333 18.73 22.90 -2.40
C ASP A 333 20.15 22.57 -1.88
N LEU A 334 20.26 22.32 -0.57
CA LEU A 334 21.52 21.95 0.06
C LEU A 334 22.06 20.64 -0.51
N ALA A 335 21.21 19.62 -0.65
CA ALA A 335 21.59 18.34 -1.24
C ALA A 335 22.09 18.53 -2.68
N LEU A 336 21.39 19.32 -3.50
CA LEU A 336 21.78 19.58 -4.88
C LEU A 336 23.06 20.41 -5.03
N SER A 337 23.45 21.18 -4.00
CA SER A 337 24.70 21.95 -4.00
C SER A 337 25.96 21.14 -3.69
N ALA A 338 25.81 19.95 -3.08
CA ALA A 338 26.93 19.06 -2.79
C ALA A 338 27.14 18.04 -3.93
N PRO A 339 28.38 17.58 -4.16
CA PRO A 339 28.69 16.64 -5.23
C PRO A 339 28.07 15.26 -4.98
N ALA A 340 27.93 14.47 -6.05
CA ALA A 340 27.49 13.08 -5.95
C ALA A 340 28.42 12.25 -5.08
N GLY A 341 27.83 11.41 -4.21
CA GLY A 341 28.55 10.66 -3.18
C GLY A 341 28.95 11.49 -1.96
N ALA A 342 28.49 12.75 -1.86
CA ALA A 342 28.75 13.67 -0.75
C ALA A 342 30.23 13.70 -0.29
N ASP A 343 31.18 13.64 -1.24
CA ASP A 343 32.62 13.58 -0.98
C ASP A 343 33.07 12.45 -0.02
N GLY A 344 32.21 11.43 0.15
CA GLY A 344 32.40 10.28 1.01
C GLY A 344 31.59 10.27 2.30
N LEU A 345 30.77 11.28 2.57
CA LEU A 345 29.83 11.23 3.68
C LEU A 345 28.67 10.28 3.35
N VAL A 346 28.34 9.39 4.28
CA VAL A 346 27.22 8.44 4.11
C VAL A 346 26.31 8.52 5.32
N LEU A 347 25.00 8.61 5.08
CA LEU A 347 23.98 8.42 6.10
C LEU A 347 23.36 7.03 5.91
N VAL A 348 23.43 6.20 6.94
CA VAL A 348 22.70 4.92 7.04
C VAL A 348 21.35 5.21 7.69
N PRO A 349 20.22 5.02 6.98
CA PRO A 349 18.94 5.63 7.35
C PRO A 349 18.10 4.83 8.34
N TYR A 350 18.64 3.89 9.12
CA TYR A 350 17.88 2.99 10.01
C TYR A 350 17.37 3.68 11.29
N LEU A 351 16.68 4.82 11.16
CA LEU A 351 16.23 5.65 12.28
C LEU A 351 15.20 4.92 13.16
N GLU A 352 14.34 4.13 12.53
CA GLU A 352 13.29 3.34 13.20
C GLU A 352 13.56 1.83 13.24
N GLY A 353 14.84 1.42 13.27
CA GLY A 353 15.20 0.07 12.83
C GLY A 353 14.98 -0.04 11.32
N GLU A 354 14.93 -1.25 10.78
CA GLU A 354 14.61 -1.48 9.37
C GLU A 354 13.93 -2.84 9.13
N ARG A 355 13.06 -2.89 8.11
CA ARG A 355 12.42 -4.11 7.61
C ARG A 355 13.26 -4.78 6.54
N THR A 356 13.81 -4.00 5.62
CA THR A 356 14.70 -4.48 4.57
C THR A 356 16.00 -3.67 4.55
N PRO A 357 17.14 -4.25 4.95
CA PRO A 357 17.28 -5.60 5.54
C PRO A 357 16.59 -5.73 6.91
N ASN A 358 16.28 -6.96 7.34
CA ASN A 358 15.60 -7.21 8.62
C ASN A 358 16.51 -6.85 9.81
N ARG A 359 16.33 -5.64 10.34
CA ARG A 359 17.14 -5.06 11.42
C ARG A 359 16.28 -4.22 12.37
N PRO A 360 15.39 -4.85 13.15
CA PRO A 360 14.41 -4.13 13.97
C PRO A 360 15.06 -3.21 15.03
N ASP A 361 16.26 -3.57 15.50
CA ASP A 361 16.96 -2.82 16.55
C ASP A 361 18.05 -1.89 16.01
N ALA A 362 18.27 -1.81 14.70
CA ALA A 362 19.30 -0.93 14.15
C ALA A 362 19.00 0.56 14.41
N THR A 363 20.05 1.37 14.48
CA THR A 363 19.95 2.84 14.56
C THR A 363 20.60 3.49 13.35
N GLY A 364 20.18 4.70 13.01
CA GLY A 364 20.85 5.49 11.97
C GLY A 364 22.29 5.84 12.34
N ALA A 365 23.13 6.05 11.33
CA ALA A 365 24.53 6.41 11.51
C ALA A 365 25.02 7.36 10.41
N VAL A 366 26.01 8.20 10.73
CA VAL A 366 26.71 9.04 9.76
C VAL A 366 28.18 8.64 9.75
N HIS A 367 28.69 8.25 8.58
CA HIS A 367 30.06 7.83 8.36
C HIS A 367 30.78 8.76 7.39
N GLY A 368 32.12 8.79 7.46
CA GLY A 368 32.93 9.58 6.53
C GLY A 368 33.03 11.07 6.88
N LEU A 369 32.85 11.44 8.15
CA LEU A 369 33.08 12.81 8.63
C LEU A 369 34.56 13.17 8.54
N THR A 370 34.82 14.33 7.95
CA THR A 370 36.12 14.98 7.80
C THR A 370 35.91 16.48 7.90
N LEU A 371 36.96 17.29 8.06
CA LEU A 371 36.82 18.75 8.03
C LEU A 371 36.16 19.26 6.73
N ARG A 372 36.29 18.54 5.61
CA ARG A 372 35.67 18.87 4.33
C ARG A 372 34.19 18.50 4.26
N THR A 373 33.84 17.30 4.76
CA THR A 373 32.49 16.72 4.64
C THR A 373 31.54 17.11 5.77
N SER A 374 32.06 17.73 6.84
CA SER A 374 31.24 18.23 7.97
C SER A 374 30.53 19.55 7.64
N THR A 375 29.66 19.55 6.62
CA THR A 375 28.86 20.73 6.24
C THR A 375 27.38 20.38 6.06
N PRO A 376 26.46 21.37 6.17
CA PRO A 376 25.03 21.14 5.94
C PRO A 376 24.71 20.55 4.56
N ALA A 377 25.41 20.99 3.52
CA ALA A 377 25.21 20.50 2.15
C ALA A 377 25.55 19.02 2.00
N HIS A 378 26.67 18.57 2.59
CA HIS A 378 27.07 17.16 2.55
C HIS A 378 26.10 16.28 3.35
N LEU A 379 25.66 16.72 4.54
CA LEU A 379 24.68 15.97 5.32
C LEU A 379 23.34 15.85 4.59
N ALA A 380 22.85 16.94 3.97
CA ALA A 380 21.65 16.92 3.17
C ALA A 380 21.77 15.95 1.97
N ARG A 381 22.91 15.97 1.26
CA ARG A 381 23.19 15.06 0.16
C ARG A 381 23.25 13.61 0.61
N ALA A 382 23.97 13.33 1.68
CA ALA A 382 24.09 12.00 2.26
C ALA A 382 22.74 11.45 2.76
N ALA A 383 21.85 12.30 3.28
CA ALA A 383 20.50 11.90 3.66
C ALA A 383 19.65 11.46 2.46
N VAL A 384 19.68 12.23 1.36
CA VAL A 384 18.96 11.88 0.12
C VAL A 384 19.55 10.62 -0.51
N GLU A 385 20.87 10.54 -0.66
CA GLU A 385 21.55 9.38 -1.23
C GLU A 385 21.39 8.13 -0.37
N GLY A 386 21.52 8.23 0.96
CA GLY A 386 21.33 7.13 1.90
C GLY A 386 19.92 6.54 1.87
N MET A 387 18.90 7.40 1.88
CA MET A 387 17.50 6.98 1.70
C MET A 387 17.29 6.27 0.36
N LEU A 388 17.80 6.83 -0.74
CA LEU A 388 17.68 6.23 -2.07
C LEU A 388 18.44 4.92 -2.18
N CYS A 389 19.61 4.78 -1.54
CA CYS A 389 20.36 3.53 -1.48
C CYS A 389 19.60 2.44 -0.74
N ALA A 390 18.94 2.76 0.39
CA ALA A 390 18.09 1.79 1.08
C ALA A 390 16.91 1.32 0.21
N LEU A 391 16.31 2.20 -0.58
CA LEU A 391 15.29 1.82 -1.57
C LEU A 391 15.89 0.99 -2.73
N ALA A 392 17.13 1.31 -3.14
CA ALA A 392 17.85 0.58 -4.18
C ALA A 392 18.22 -0.85 -3.74
N ASP A 393 18.39 -1.11 -2.43
CA ASP A 393 18.54 -2.47 -1.91
C ASP A 393 17.25 -3.29 -2.12
N GLY A 394 16.08 -2.65 -2.00
CA GLY A 394 14.82 -3.29 -2.37
C GLY A 394 14.71 -3.57 -3.86
N LEU A 395 15.23 -2.68 -4.70
CA LEU A 395 15.29 -2.89 -6.15
C LEU A 395 16.17 -4.11 -6.50
N ASP A 396 17.33 -4.23 -5.85
CA ASP A 396 18.24 -5.37 -6.03
C ASP A 396 17.59 -6.67 -5.54
N ALA A 397 16.85 -6.64 -4.42
CA ALA A 397 16.14 -7.80 -3.92
C ALA A 397 15.07 -8.30 -4.89
N LEU A 398 14.32 -7.38 -5.53
CA LEU A 398 13.38 -7.75 -6.60
C LEU A 398 14.09 -8.33 -7.83
N ALA A 399 15.22 -7.73 -8.24
CA ALA A 399 16.00 -8.21 -9.38
C ALA A 399 16.58 -9.62 -9.13
N ALA A 400 17.03 -9.89 -7.89
CA ALA A 400 17.47 -11.22 -7.47
C ALA A 400 16.34 -12.28 -7.56
N HIS A 401 15.08 -11.84 -7.52
CA HIS A 401 13.88 -12.67 -7.70
C HIS A 401 13.31 -12.60 -9.13
N GLY A 402 14.12 -12.18 -10.11
CA GLY A 402 13.78 -12.24 -11.53
C GLY A 402 13.05 -11.01 -12.07
N ALA A 403 12.85 -9.96 -11.29
CA ALA A 403 12.29 -8.71 -11.81
C ALA A 403 13.24 -8.07 -12.82
N VAL A 404 12.73 -7.77 -14.02
CA VAL A 404 13.45 -6.95 -15.00
C VAL A 404 13.20 -5.48 -14.68
N VAL A 405 14.25 -4.75 -14.31
CA VAL A 405 14.15 -3.31 -13.99
C VAL A 405 14.51 -2.49 -15.22
N ARG A 406 13.53 -2.09 -16.03
CA ARG A 406 13.75 -1.21 -17.20
C ARG A 406 13.70 0.26 -16.82
N ARG A 407 12.79 0.63 -15.92
CA ARG A 407 12.65 1.98 -15.36
C ARG A 407 12.00 1.93 -13.98
N VAL A 408 12.19 3.00 -13.23
CA VAL A 408 11.51 3.22 -11.95
C VAL A 408 10.40 4.26 -12.12
N ILE A 409 9.19 3.94 -11.67
CA ILE A 409 8.10 4.90 -11.49
C ILE A 409 8.15 5.41 -10.05
N LEU A 410 8.52 6.66 -9.86
CA LEU A 410 8.70 7.25 -8.54
C LEU A 410 7.45 8.03 -8.11
N VAL A 411 6.83 7.59 -7.02
CA VAL A 411 5.59 8.16 -6.46
C VAL A 411 5.70 8.45 -4.97
N GLY A 412 4.62 8.98 -4.38
CA GLY A 412 4.55 9.35 -2.97
C GLY A 412 5.03 10.77 -2.68
N GLY A 413 4.89 11.21 -1.42
CA GLY A 413 5.21 12.57 -1.00
C GLY A 413 6.67 12.96 -1.23
N GLY A 414 7.59 12.00 -1.09
CA GLY A 414 9.02 12.22 -1.33
C GLY A 414 9.38 12.50 -2.79
N ALA A 415 8.56 12.05 -3.75
CA ALA A 415 8.74 12.35 -5.17
C ALA A 415 8.59 13.85 -5.49
N ARG A 416 8.01 14.65 -4.58
CA ARG A 416 7.94 16.12 -4.71
C ARG A 416 9.27 16.82 -4.50
N SER A 417 10.25 16.19 -3.85
CA SER A 417 11.57 16.76 -3.66
C SER A 417 12.37 16.77 -4.96
N ALA A 418 12.81 17.95 -5.40
CA ALA A 418 13.65 18.11 -6.58
C ALA A 418 14.99 17.36 -6.46
N ALA A 419 15.55 17.28 -5.25
CA ALA A 419 16.77 16.52 -4.98
C ALA A 419 16.54 15.02 -5.20
N VAL A 420 15.45 14.48 -4.67
CA VAL A 420 15.10 13.06 -4.84
C VAL A 420 14.95 12.73 -6.32
N ARG A 421 14.15 13.50 -7.09
CA ARG A 421 13.93 13.24 -8.52
C ARG A 421 15.23 13.24 -9.34
N ARG A 422 16.12 14.19 -9.09
CA ARG A 422 17.38 14.35 -9.85
C ARG A 422 18.46 13.34 -9.45
N ILE A 423 18.50 12.94 -8.18
CA ILE A 423 19.53 12.04 -7.65
C ILE A 423 19.13 10.56 -7.83
N ALA A 424 17.83 10.25 -7.83
CA ALA A 424 17.34 8.87 -7.94
C ALA A 424 17.92 8.09 -9.12
N ALA A 425 17.98 8.69 -10.32
CA ALA A 425 18.54 8.01 -11.50
C ALA A 425 20.03 7.67 -11.34
N GLN A 426 20.81 8.51 -10.66
CA GLN A 426 22.23 8.26 -10.37
C GLN A 426 22.42 7.06 -9.43
N VAL A 427 21.49 6.88 -8.50
CA VAL A 427 21.52 5.81 -7.49
C VAL A 427 20.95 4.51 -8.04
N PHE A 428 19.75 4.55 -8.65
CA PHE A 428 19.09 3.35 -9.18
C PHE A 428 19.74 2.81 -10.44
N GLY A 429 20.48 3.64 -11.19
CA GLY A 429 21.17 3.24 -12.41
C GLY A 429 20.23 2.94 -13.59
N CYS A 430 18.99 3.45 -13.55
CA CYS A 430 18.02 3.35 -14.64
C CYS A 430 17.17 4.63 -14.72
N PRO A 431 16.45 4.86 -15.83
CA PRO A 431 15.55 6.01 -15.95
C PRO A 431 14.48 6.02 -14.85
N VAL A 432 14.23 7.21 -14.29
CA VAL A 432 13.20 7.44 -13.28
C VAL A 432 12.10 8.30 -13.89
N VAL A 433 10.89 7.77 -13.97
CA VAL A 433 9.71 8.52 -14.42
C VAL A 433 8.88 8.96 -13.21
N VAL A 434 8.46 10.22 -13.22
CA VAL A 434 7.70 10.84 -12.14
C VAL A 434 6.37 11.32 -12.70
N PRO A 435 5.26 10.62 -12.43
CA PRO A 435 3.94 11.09 -12.81
C PRO A 435 3.56 12.36 -12.01
N PRO A 436 2.64 13.20 -12.53
CA PRO A 436 2.14 14.36 -11.81
C PRO A 436 1.47 13.95 -10.49
N PRO A 437 1.59 14.76 -9.42
CA PRO A 437 0.96 14.45 -8.14
C PRO A 437 -0.51 14.04 -8.29
N GLY A 438 -0.86 12.87 -7.76
CA GLY A 438 -2.19 12.28 -7.90
C GLY A 438 -2.51 11.32 -6.77
N GLU A 439 -3.75 10.83 -6.78
CA GLU A 439 -4.28 9.90 -5.79
C GLU A 439 -4.19 8.47 -6.33
N TYR A 440 -2.98 7.98 -6.58
CA TYR A 440 -2.75 6.77 -7.40
C TYR A 440 -3.45 5.50 -6.90
N VAL A 441 -3.68 5.38 -5.58
CA VAL A 441 -4.46 4.27 -5.00
C VAL A 441 -5.93 4.39 -5.42
N ALA A 442 -6.54 5.56 -5.23
CA ALA A 442 -7.91 5.83 -5.65
C ALA A 442 -8.04 5.76 -7.19
N ASP A 443 -7.01 6.17 -7.92
CA ASP A 443 -6.96 6.11 -9.39
C ASP A 443 -6.88 4.66 -9.86
N GLY A 444 -6.12 3.80 -9.20
CA GLY A 444 -6.12 2.37 -9.45
C GLY A 444 -7.48 1.73 -9.23
N ALA A 445 -8.13 2.04 -8.11
CA ALA A 445 -9.48 1.57 -7.83
C ALA A 445 -10.49 2.08 -8.88
N ALA A 446 -10.43 3.36 -9.26
CA ALA A 446 -11.29 3.92 -10.29
C ALA A 446 -11.02 3.26 -11.66
N ARG A 447 -9.77 2.94 -11.97
CA ARG A 447 -9.39 2.24 -13.21
C ARG A 447 -9.92 0.81 -13.24
N GLN A 448 -9.97 0.13 -12.10
CA GLN A 448 -10.59 -1.20 -11.98
C GLN A 448 -12.11 -1.11 -12.18
N ALA A 449 -12.76 -0.12 -11.56
CA ALA A 449 -14.17 0.17 -11.77
C ALA A 449 -14.48 0.50 -13.24
N ALA A 450 -13.61 1.25 -13.92
CA ALA A 450 -13.73 1.51 -15.36
C ALA A 450 -13.56 0.26 -16.21
N TRP A 451 -12.60 -0.61 -15.87
CA TRP A 451 -12.44 -1.87 -16.57
C TRP A 451 -13.72 -2.72 -16.50
N LEU A 452 -14.32 -2.80 -15.30
CA LEU A 452 -15.59 -3.48 -15.09
C LEU A 452 -16.73 -2.83 -15.89
N ALA A 453 -16.89 -1.51 -15.82
CA ALA A 453 -17.98 -0.78 -16.47
C ALA A 453 -17.90 -0.82 -18.00
N LEU A 454 -16.68 -0.85 -18.57
CA LEU A 454 -16.46 -0.89 -20.01
C LEU A 454 -16.47 -2.33 -20.58
N GLY A 455 -16.19 -3.35 -19.76
CA GLY A 455 -16.28 -4.76 -20.16
C GLY A 455 -15.22 -5.21 -21.19
N GLY A 456 -14.07 -4.53 -21.27
CA GLY A 456 -12.99 -4.86 -22.19
C GLY A 456 -12.13 -6.05 -21.74
N ALA A 457 -11.42 -6.70 -22.68
CA ALA A 457 -10.45 -7.75 -22.35
C ALA A 457 -9.22 -7.22 -21.59
N GLU A 458 -8.89 -5.95 -21.82
CA GLU A 458 -7.79 -5.23 -21.17
C GLU A 458 -8.37 -3.99 -20.47
N PRO A 459 -7.72 -3.51 -19.40
CA PRO A 459 -8.15 -2.31 -18.70
C PRO A 459 -7.99 -1.06 -19.58
N PRO A 460 -8.79 0.00 -19.35
CA PRO A 460 -8.66 1.23 -20.10
C PRO A 460 -7.25 1.81 -19.94
N SER A 461 -6.75 2.39 -21.03
CA SER A 461 -5.43 3.00 -21.09
C SER A 461 -5.49 4.43 -20.60
N TRP A 462 -5.35 4.64 -19.30
CA TRP A 462 -5.19 5.95 -18.71
C TRP A 462 -3.71 6.32 -18.74
N THR A 463 -3.36 7.41 -19.43
CA THR A 463 -1.99 7.91 -19.47
C THR A 463 -1.92 9.22 -18.70
N PRO A 464 -1.21 9.28 -17.55
CA PRO A 464 -1.01 10.52 -16.84
C PRO A 464 -0.24 11.52 -17.71
N SER A 465 -0.92 12.56 -18.19
CA SER A 465 -0.30 13.66 -18.95
C SER A 465 0.66 14.42 -18.04
N GLY A 466 1.86 14.78 -18.53
CA GLY A 466 2.85 15.53 -17.74
C GLY A 466 3.76 14.66 -16.88
N THR A 467 3.90 13.38 -17.20
CA THR A 467 4.96 12.53 -16.64
C THR A 467 6.32 13.06 -17.07
N GLU A 468 7.21 13.31 -16.12
CA GLU A 468 8.58 13.75 -16.36
C GLU A 468 9.54 12.56 -16.27
N GLU A 469 10.55 12.53 -17.15
CA GLU A 469 11.61 11.53 -17.10
C GLU A 469 12.92 12.18 -16.62
N TYR A 470 13.57 11.50 -15.67
CA TYR A 470 14.86 11.84 -15.11
C TYR A 470 15.84 10.73 -15.46
N ALA A 471 16.84 11.07 -16.27
CA ALA A 471 17.95 10.20 -16.61
C ALA A 471 19.26 10.87 -16.22
N ALA A 472 20.19 10.08 -15.69
CA ALA A 472 21.54 10.50 -15.35
C ALA A 472 22.49 9.31 -15.48
N GLU A 473 23.76 9.59 -15.75
CA GLU A 473 24.79 8.57 -15.65
C GLU A 473 24.82 7.99 -14.22
N PRO A 474 24.82 6.66 -14.05
CA PRO A 474 24.93 6.05 -12.74
C PRO A 474 26.22 6.48 -12.05
N VAL A 475 26.19 6.61 -10.72
CA VAL A 475 27.38 6.88 -9.91
C VAL A 475 27.59 5.73 -8.93
N PRO A 476 28.26 4.63 -9.36
CA PRO A 476 28.38 3.40 -8.57
C PRO A 476 28.97 3.61 -7.17
N ALA A 477 29.91 4.56 -7.04
CA ALA A 477 30.56 4.90 -5.79
C ALA A 477 29.58 5.28 -4.66
N ILE A 478 28.38 5.80 -4.97
CA ILE A 478 27.34 6.09 -3.97
C ILE A 478 26.88 4.78 -3.31
N ARG A 479 26.47 3.79 -4.11
CA ARG A 479 25.99 2.50 -3.62
C ARG A 479 27.11 1.68 -2.99
N GLU A 480 28.30 1.69 -3.58
CA GLU A 480 29.46 0.97 -3.04
C GLU A 480 29.84 1.47 -1.64
N ARG A 481 29.88 2.79 -1.43
CA ARG A 481 30.15 3.34 -0.10
C ARG A 481 29.01 3.10 0.88
N TYR A 482 27.77 3.20 0.43
CA TYR A 482 26.62 2.86 1.27
C TYR A 482 26.68 1.40 1.76
N ALA A 483 26.99 0.45 0.87
CA ALA A 483 27.12 -0.96 1.22
C ALA A 483 28.23 -1.22 2.26
N GLN A 484 29.34 -0.48 2.21
CA GLN A 484 30.39 -0.54 3.25
C GLN A 484 29.92 0.01 4.59
N ALA A 485 29.15 1.11 4.57
CA ALA A 485 28.73 1.81 5.78
C ALA A 485 27.51 1.15 6.46
N ARG A 486 26.59 0.54 5.70
CA ARG A 486 25.31 0.06 6.24
C ARG A 486 25.44 -1.05 7.27
N GLU A 487 26.59 -1.71 7.36
CA GLU A 487 26.90 -2.73 8.38
C GLU A 487 27.44 -2.13 9.69
N LEU A 488 27.76 -0.84 9.72
CA LEU A 488 28.48 -0.17 10.80
C LEU A 488 27.55 0.68 11.69
N HIS A 489 26.37 0.16 12.03
CA HIS A 489 25.46 0.82 12.96
C HIS A 489 25.53 0.23 14.37
N LEU A 490 25.00 0.99 15.33
CA LEU A 490 24.72 0.47 16.67
C LEU A 490 23.30 -0.11 16.71
N ASN A 491 23.03 -0.92 17.74
CA ASN A 491 21.67 -1.31 18.07
C ASN A 491 21.09 -0.35 19.12
N ARG A 492 19.76 -0.25 19.16
CA ARG A 492 19.03 0.47 20.19
C ARG A 492 19.43 -0.05 21.57
N LEU A 493 19.50 0.87 22.53
CA LEU A 493 19.69 0.48 23.92
C LEU A 493 18.45 -0.32 24.39
N PRO A 494 18.62 -1.37 25.21
CA PRO A 494 17.49 -2.03 25.84
C PRO A 494 16.64 -1.00 26.58
N GLN A 495 15.34 -0.99 26.34
CA GLN A 495 14.42 -0.20 27.17
C GLN A 495 14.42 -0.83 28.57
N GLY A 496 14.87 -0.07 29.57
CA GLY A 496 14.98 -0.51 30.96
C GLY A 496 13.67 -0.55 31.72
#